data_AF-A0A924DB61-F1
#
_entry.id   AF-A0A924DB61-F1
#
_cell.length_a   1.000
_cell.length_b   1.000
_cell.length_c   1.000
_cell.angle_alpha   90.00
_cell.angle_beta   90.00
_cell.angle_gamma   90.00
#
_symmetry.space_group_name_H-M   'P 1'
#
loop_
_entity.id
_entity.type
_entity.pdbx_description
1 polymer ?
#
loop_
_entity_poly.entity_id
_entity_poly.type
_entity_poly.pdbx_seq_one_letter_code
_entity_poly.pdbx_strand_id
1 'polypeptide(L)'
;MTEAIKTERSQNRRQNGFSLVEIMVTLVILLIGVLAILRLFPGGFLTIQRTGEQVGALALSKRQIEDQKNSLTSLESIVGVLPNNLGEPTPVGLSRLQPRPDQNEDYTPDELSTLAGVPLAAAQESDKYSNINRLRGIVGETFRIPTLTPNRISGGAGAIYLLQFGPVYNKFVGTQDRITVKGASLERTIQSSQADLNRPDPTPTLRNDNEYAIDYDNNRIAFAARSDQGRSRPYRDFQVSVTYYYEAGNIVRIRTANLKPITVLDSNLPSAWVPIDYRPTLNAGENFLGYRRESEEVSRKFTLIQASPVATTGPVNGWSDDPYEYGWFSPQYGTDANAGVLVFNPIGRNATIQTSTGPSPFLARVDYITYDNHIIRDDRQLPTEAPYDLKLSLPQIVTNGDRLEDQSVYDGLFANGTPSFLIYNTSTGEELKALANRCIGGSDVPYTIDPKSGTLRVNQVLIDKATALGENLKGANLRIFYRTQKEHGMQVQKAHSHYTEGADTATADTLTYKDFLVGGGASGATRIYFP
;
A
#
# COMPACT_ATOMS: atom_id res chain seq x y z
N MET A 1 -10.00 57.71 -91.86
CA MET A 1 -9.73 58.26 -90.51
C MET A 1 -11.08 58.63 -89.91
N THR A 2 -11.65 57.81 -89.01
CA THR A 2 -11.60 57.97 -87.52
C THR A 2 -12.31 59.29 -87.12
N GLU A 3 -13.38 59.35 -86.34
CA GLU A 3 -13.69 58.82 -85.00
C GLU A 3 -15.23 58.90 -84.78
N ALA A 4 -15.93 57.89 -84.28
CA ALA A 4 -16.00 57.35 -82.91
C ALA A 4 -17.12 57.98 -82.04
N ILE A 5 -18.23 57.25 -81.95
CA ILE A 5 -19.36 57.43 -81.04
C ILE A 5 -18.92 56.98 -79.64
N LYS A 6 -19.05 57.86 -78.63
CA LYS A 6 -18.80 57.54 -77.23
C LYS A 6 -20.13 57.46 -76.48
N THR A 7 -20.57 56.26 -76.16
CA THR A 7 -21.71 56.00 -75.27
C THR A 7 -21.19 55.34 -74.00
N GLU A 8 -21.17 56.07 -72.90
CA GLU A 8 -20.84 55.54 -71.57
C GLU A 8 -22.00 54.70 -71.03
N ARG A 9 -21.71 53.45 -70.65
CA ARG A 9 -22.60 52.59 -69.86
C ARG A 9 -22.06 52.46 -68.44
N SER A 10 -22.87 52.91 -67.48
CA SER A 10 -22.76 52.66 -66.05
C SER A 10 -22.75 51.15 -65.73
N GLN A 11 -21.67 50.67 -65.11
CA GLN A 11 -21.59 49.32 -64.52
C GLN A 11 -22.17 49.31 -63.10
N ASN A 12 -23.35 48.71 -62.94
CA ASN A 12 -23.90 48.33 -61.65
C ASN A 12 -23.24 47.01 -61.18
N ARG A 13 -22.46 47.07 -60.10
CA ARG A 13 -21.80 45.92 -59.47
C ARG A 13 -22.78 45.25 -58.50
N ARG A 14 -23.46 44.18 -58.94
CA ARG A 14 -24.29 43.34 -58.06
C ARG A 14 -23.37 42.54 -57.12
N GLN A 15 -23.49 42.79 -55.83
CA GLN A 15 -23.00 41.87 -54.79
C GLN A 15 -23.97 40.68 -54.73
N ASN A 16 -23.53 39.52 -55.22
CA ASN A 16 -24.27 38.27 -55.10
C ASN A 16 -24.08 37.75 -53.67
N GLY A 17 -25.16 37.72 -52.88
CA GLY A 17 -25.20 37.03 -51.59
C GLY A 17 -25.22 35.51 -51.81
N PHE A 18 -24.44 34.78 -51.00
CA PHE A 18 -24.41 33.32 -51.02
C PHE A 18 -25.80 32.74 -50.73
N SER A 19 -26.23 31.81 -51.57
CA SER A 19 -27.51 31.11 -51.43
C SER A 19 -27.45 30.13 -50.24
N LEU A 20 -28.52 30.03 -49.45
CA LEU A 20 -28.63 29.08 -48.34
C LEU A 20 -28.41 27.62 -48.78
N VAL A 21 -28.76 27.31 -50.04
CA VAL A 21 -28.52 26.00 -50.66
C VAL A 21 -27.02 25.76 -50.85
N GLU A 22 -26.25 26.78 -51.21
CA GLU A 22 -24.80 26.69 -51.40
C GLU A 22 -24.07 26.47 -50.07
N ILE A 23 -24.55 27.10 -49.00
CA ILE A 23 -24.08 26.86 -47.63
C ILE A 23 -24.42 25.42 -47.19
N MET A 24 -25.63 24.92 -47.46
CA MET A 24 -25.99 23.54 -47.13
C MET A 24 -25.14 22.52 -47.90
N VAL A 25 -24.93 22.72 -49.20
CA VAL A 25 -24.15 21.82 -50.05
C VAL A 25 -22.70 21.78 -49.59
N THR A 26 -22.10 22.94 -49.28
CA THR A 26 -20.74 22.99 -48.73
C THR A 26 -20.66 22.30 -47.36
N LEU A 27 -21.67 22.42 -46.50
CA LEU A 27 -21.73 21.73 -45.21
C LEU A 27 -21.84 20.20 -45.37
N VAL A 28 -22.63 19.72 -46.32
CA VAL A 28 -22.75 18.28 -46.63
C VAL A 28 -21.45 17.72 -47.22
N ILE A 29 -20.82 18.45 -48.15
CA ILE A 29 -19.53 18.04 -48.73
C ILE A 29 -18.44 18.04 -47.65
N LEU A 30 -18.44 19.02 -46.74
CA LEU A 30 -17.54 19.05 -45.58
C LEU A 30 -17.79 17.84 -44.67
N LEU A 31 -19.04 17.52 -44.35
CA LEU A 31 -19.40 16.37 -43.51
C LEU A 31 -18.94 15.05 -44.13
N ILE A 32 -19.18 14.86 -45.44
CA ILE A 32 -18.71 13.69 -46.19
C ILE A 32 -17.19 13.64 -46.21
N GLY A 33 -16.51 14.78 -46.41
CA GLY A 33 -15.05 14.88 -46.36
C GLY A 33 -14.47 14.48 -45.01
N VAL A 34 -15.05 14.97 -43.91
CA VAL A 34 -14.64 14.60 -42.54
C VAL A 34 -14.90 13.12 -42.28
N LEU A 35 -16.08 12.60 -42.64
CA LEU A 35 -16.41 11.17 -42.49
C LEU A 35 -15.50 10.26 -43.35
N ALA A 36 -15.14 10.70 -44.55
CA ALA A 36 -14.22 9.98 -45.42
C ALA A 36 -12.81 9.91 -44.80
N ILE A 37 -12.30 11.01 -44.24
CA ILE A 37 -11.01 11.05 -43.53
C ILE A 37 -11.04 10.14 -42.30
N LEU A 38 -12.11 10.18 -41.50
CA LEU A 38 -12.29 9.30 -40.33
C LEU A 38 -12.27 7.81 -40.72
N ARG A 39 -12.80 7.47 -41.91
CA ARG A 39 -12.83 6.09 -42.42
C ARG A 39 -11.52 5.66 -43.10
N LEU A 40 -10.76 6.59 -43.67
CA LEU A 40 -9.47 6.31 -44.32
C LEU A 40 -8.34 6.08 -43.31
N PHE A 41 -8.40 6.72 -42.13
CA PHE A 41 -7.35 6.65 -41.11
C PHE A 41 -7.86 6.24 -39.71
N PRO A 42 -8.65 5.18 -39.55
CA PRO A 42 -9.12 4.75 -38.22
C PRO A 42 -7.95 4.41 -37.28
N GLY A 43 -6.88 3.82 -37.82
CA GLY A 43 -5.67 3.51 -37.05
C GLY A 43 -4.86 4.73 -36.59
N GLY A 44 -4.95 5.86 -37.30
CA GLY A 44 -4.22 7.09 -36.93
C GLY A 44 -4.71 7.69 -35.62
N PHE A 45 -6.04 7.72 -35.41
CA PHE A 45 -6.64 8.20 -34.17
C PHE A 45 -6.36 7.29 -32.98
N LEU A 46 -6.42 5.97 -33.18
CA LEU A 46 -6.03 4.99 -32.15
C LEU A 46 -4.56 5.12 -31.75
N THR A 47 -3.67 5.41 -32.72
CA THR A 47 -2.25 5.63 -32.47
C THR A 47 -2.01 6.91 -31.66
N ILE A 48 -2.68 8.01 -32.01
CA ILE A 48 -2.58 9.27 -31.25
C ILE A 48 -3.09 9.07 -29.82
N GLN A 49 -4.21 8.38 -29.65
CA GLN A 49 -4.78 8.07 -28.35
C GLN A 49 -3.81 7.22 -27.51
N ARG A 50 -3.29 6.12 -28.06
CA ARG A 50 -2.32 5.24 -27.38
C ARG A 50 -1.02 5.97 -27.02
N THR A 51 -0.55 6.86 -27.90
CA THR A 51 0.63 7.69 -27.62
C THR A 51 0.35 8.64 -26.46
N GLY A 52 -0.82 9.29 -26.44
CA GLY A 52 -1.24 10.13 -25.32
C GLY A 52 -1.31 9.37 -23.99
N GLU A 53 -1.85 8.16 -24.01
CA GLU A 53 -1.89 7.26 -22.84
C GLU A 53 -0.49 6.88 -22.35
N GLN A 54 0.41 6.50 -23.26
CA GLN A 54 1.80 6.16 -22.92
C GLN A 54 2.56 7.34 -22.32
N VAL A 55 2.36 8.54 -22.86
CA VAL A 55 2.97 9.76 -22.31
C VAL A 55 2.43 10.07 -20.92
N GLY A 56 1.12 9.95 -20.70
CA GLY A 56 0.50 10.11 -19.38
C GLY A 56 1.01 9.11 -18.35
N ALA A 57 1.07 7.83 -18.72
CA ALA A 57 1.61 6.76 -17.88
C ALA A 57 3.10 6.98 -17.54
N LEU A 58 3.92 7.39 -18.51
CA LEU A 58 5.33 7.68 -18.30
C LEU A 58 5.54 8.87 -17.35
N ALA A 59 4.73 9.92 -17.48
CA ALA A 59 4.79 11.08 -16.59
C ALA A 59 4.43 10.70 -15.15
N LEU A 60 3.36 9.90 -14.96
CA LEU A 60 2.97 9.37 -13.66
C LEU A 60 4.06 8.49 -13.05
N SER A 61 4.64 7.57 -13.83
CA SER A 61 5.73 6.69 -13.40
C SER A 61 6.96 7.48 -12.92
N LYS A 62 7.42 8.45 -13.72
CA LYS A 62 8.55 9.31 -13.34
C LYS A 62 8.29 10.07 -12.06
N ARG A 63 7.10 10.65 -11.92
CA ARG A 63 6.70 11.36 -10.71
C ARG A 63 6.75 10.45 -9.48
N GLN A 64 6.20 9.25 -9.58
CA GLN A 64 6.16 8.32 -8.46
C GLN A 64 7.56 7.85 -8.08
N ILE A 65 8.46 7.64 -9.05
CA ILE A 65 9.87 7.37 -8.76
C ILE A 65 10.53 8.53 -8.01
N GLU A 66 10.31 9.77 -8.44
CA GLU A 66 10.85 10.94 -7.73
C GLU A 66 10.25 11.10 -6.33
N ASP A 67 8.95 10.86 -6.17
CA ASP A 67 8.29 10.86 -4.85
C ASP A 67 8.88 9.78 -3.94
N GLN A 68 9.20 8.59 -4.48
CA GLN A 68 9.86 7.52 -3.72
C GLN A 68 11.30 7.87 -3.34
N LYS A 69 12.06 8.49 -4.24
CA LYS A 69 13.45 8.95 -3.95
C LYS A 69 13.50 10.01 -2.87
N ASN A 70 12.51 10.91 -2.86
CA ASN A 70 12.42 12.00 -1.90
C ASN A 70 11.68 11.62 -0.61
N SER A 71 11.16 10.40 -0.52
CA SER A 71 10.45 9.95 0.68
C SER A 71 11.41 9.81 1.85
N LEU A 72 11.00 10.35 3.00
CA LEU A 72 11.72 10.17 4.28
C LEU A 72 11.44 8.80 4.91
N THR A 73 10.45 8.07 4.39
CA THR A 73 10.07 6.73 4.87
C THR A 73 10.95 5.68 4.17
N SER A 74 11.52 4.78 4.97
CA SER A 74 12.30 3.67 4.40
C SER A 74 11.45 2.41 4.37
N LEU A 75 11.31 1.83 3.19
CA LEU A 75 10.68 0.51 2.97
C LEU A 75 11.75 -0.59 3.04
N GLU A 76 11.41 -1.78 3.53
CA GLU A 76 12.34 -2.92 3.56
C GLU A 76 12.31 -3.70 2.24
N SER A 77 11.11 -3.99 1.72
CA SER A 77 10.89 -4.59 0.40
C SER A 77 9.44 -4.41 -0.06
N ILE A 78 9.21 -4.61 -1.37
CA ILE A 78 7.87 -4.83 -1.91
C ILE A 78 7.85 -6.24 -2.52
N VAL A 79 6.92 -7.07 -2.07
CA VAL A 79 6.89 -8.50 -2.36
C VAL A 79 5.59 -8.93 -3.05
N GLY A 80 5.65 -10.09 -3.69
CA GLY A 80 4.49 -10.73 -4.30
C GLY A 80 3.50 -11.26 -3.27
N VAL A 81 2.22 -11.26 -3.64
CA VAL A 81 1.11 -11.71 -2.78
C VAL A 81 0.23 -12.70 -3.55
N LEU A 82 -0.07 -13.84 -2.93
CA LEU A 82 -1.01 -14.84 -3.44
C LEU A 82 -2.09 -15.13 -2.38
N PRO A 83 -3.26 -15.65 -2.77
CA PRO A 83 -4.25 -16.07 -1.80
C PRO A 83 -3.77 -17.32 -1.06
N ASN A 84 -4.07 -17.41 0.24
CA ASN A 84 -3.89 -18.63 1.02
C ASN A 84 -5.11 -19.58 0.89
N ASN A 85 -5.10 -20.67 1.64
CA ASN A 85 -6.18 -21.68 1.64
C ASN A 85 -7.55 -21.14 2.13
N LEU A 86 -7.60 -19.93 2.67
CA LEU A 86 -8.84 -19.22 3.05
C LEU A 86 -9.23 -18.15 2.02
N GLY A 87 -8.48 -18.02 0.93
CA GLY A 87 -8.68 -16.99 -0.09
C GLY A 87 -8.12 -15.62 0.27
N GLU A 88 -7.38 -15.52 1.39
CA GLU A 88 -6.91 -14.24 1.91
C GLU A 88 -5.49 -13.94 1.40
N PRO A 89 -5.19 -12.68 1.03
CA PRO A 89 -3.91 -12.32 0.46
C PRO A 89 -2.80 -12.50 1.49
N THR A 90 -1.78 -13.26 1.10
CA THR A 90 -0.62 -13.57 1.95
C THR A 90 0.66 -13.27 1.16
N PRO A 91 1.64 -12.56 1.74
CA PRO A 91 2.95 -12.38 1.11
C PRO A 91 3.60 -13.74 0.88
N VAL A 92 4.12 -13.97 -0.33
CA VAL A 92 4.67 -15.27 -0.70
C VAL A 92 6.19 -15.24 -0.70
N GLY A 93 6.77 -16.18 0.05
CA GLY A 93 8.15 -16.60 -0.11
C GLY A 93 8.26 -17.42 -1.40
N LEU A 94 9.20 -17.03 -2.25
CA LEU A 94 9.31 -17.45 -3.64
C LEU A 94 9.18 -18.97 -3.81
N SER A 95 8.14 -19.37 -4.53
CA SER A 95 8.11 -20.66 -5.19
C SER A 95 7.39 -20.46 -6.52
N ARG A 96 8.16 -20.46 -7.61
CA ARG A 96 7.74 -20.46 -9.04
C ARG A 96 6.97 -19.26 -9.61
N LEU A 97 6.54 -18.30 -8.80
CA LEU A 97 5.71 -17.18 -9.25
C LEU A 97 6.31 -15.81 -8.96
N GLN A 98 7.51 -15.58 -9.48
CA GLN A 98 7.90 -14.19 -9.66
C GLN A 98 7.09 -13.64 -10.82
N PRO A 99 6.26 -12.60 -10.62
CA PRO A 99 6.00 -11.68 -11.70
C PRO A 99 7.36 -11.12 -12.11
N ARG A 100 7.91 -11.60 -13.22
CA ARG A 100 8.96 -10.83 -13.86
C ARG A 100 8.38 -9.44 -14.19
N PRO A 101 9.19 -8.37 -14.19
CA PRO A 101 8.70 -7.03 -14.49
C PRO A 101 7.99 -6.91 -15.86
N ASP A 102 8.23 -7.86 -16.77
CA ASP A 102 7.62 -7.98 -18.09
C ASP A 102 6.40 -8.93 -18.15
N GLN A 103 6.11 -9.67 -17.08
CA GLN A 103 4.99 -10.61 -17.00
C GLN A 103 3.73 -9.93 -16.45
N ASN A 104 3.11 -9.11 -17.29
CA ASN A 104 1.79 -8.51 -17.07
C ASN A 104 0.62 -9.43 -17.46
N GLU A 105 0.89 -10.71 -17.69
CA GLU A 105 -0.15 -11.68 -18.02
C GLU A 105 -1.07 -11.90 -16.82
N ASP A 106 -2.36 -12.11 -17.09
CA ASP A 106 -3.29 -12.48 -16.03
C ASP A 106 -3.07 -13.93 -15.62
N TYR A 107 -3.14 -14.23 -14.32
CA TYR A 107 -3.28 -15.62 -13.92
C TYR A 107 -4.71 -16.06 -14.21
N THR A 108 -4.85 -17.19 -14.88
CA THR A 108 -6.13 -17.87 -14.99
C THR A 108 -6.56 -18.42 -13.61
N PRO A 109 -7.87 -18.58 -13.36
CA PRO A 109 -8.35 -19.27 -12.16
C PRO A 109 -7.73 -20.65 -11.97
N ASP A 110 -7.50 -21.39 -13.06
CA ASP A 110 -6.87 -22.71 -13.04
C ASP A 110 -5.40 -22.63 -12.61
N GLU A 111 -4.64 -21.64 -13.08
CA GLU A 111 -3.28 -21.39 -12.61
C GLU A 111 -3.28 -21.05 -11.11
N LEU A 112 -4.12 -20.12 -10.64
CA LEU A 112 -4.20 -19.79 -9.22
C LEU A 112 -4.55 -21.01 -8.34
N SER A 113 -5.47 -21.86 -8.80
CA SER A 113 -5.87 -23.07 -8.07
C SER A 113 -4.73 -24.09 -7.97
N THR A 114 -3.92 -24.22 -9.03
CA THR A 114 -2.77 -25.14 -9.09
C THR A 114 -1.56 -24.61 -8.33
N LEU A 115 -1.41 -23.30 -8.20
CA LEU A 115 -0.22 -22.65 -7.64
C LEU A 115 -0.19 -22.55 -6.12
N ALA A 116 -1.32 -22.67 -5.44
CA ALA A 116 -1.36 -22.56 -3.97
C ALA A 116 -2.37 -23.51 -3.27
N GLY A 117 -2.87 -24.55 -3.93
CA GLY A 117 -3.88 -25.44 -3.33
C GLY A 117 -5.15 -24.69 -2.92
N VAL A 118 -5.44 -23.61 -3.64
CA VAL A 118 -6.41 -22.58 -3.29
C VAL A 118 -7.83 -23.06 -3.58
N PRO A 119 -8.81 -22.81 -2.70
CA PRO A 119 -10.22 -23.05 -3.01
C PRO A 119 -10.64 -22.28 -4.27
N LEU A 120 -11.41 -22.92 -5.17
CA LEU A 120 -11.89 -22.34 -6.43
C LEU A 120 -12.56 -20.95 -6.25
N ALA A 121 -13.20 -20.71 -5.11
CA ALA A 121 -13.85 -19.45 -4.78
C ALA A 121 -12.88 -18.24 -4.71
N ALA A 122 -11.62 -18.45 -4.30
CA ALA A 122 -10.62 -17.38 -4.31
C ALA A 122 -9.91 -17.26 -5.67
N ALA A 123 -9.90 -18.34 -6.47
CA ALA A 123 -9.50 -18.28 -7.87
C ALA A 123 -10.50 -17.49 -8.75
N GLN A 124 -11.75 -17.31 -8.29
CA GLN A 124 -12.75 -16.45 -8.93
C GLN A 124 -12.50 -14.94 -8.72
N GLU A 125 -11.66 -14.54 -7.75
CA GLU A 125 -11.15 -13.17 -7.60
C GLU A 125 -9.80 -13.01 -8.32
N SER A 126 -9.65 -13.61 -9.51
CA SER A 126 -8.36 -13.67 -10.22
C SER A 126 -7.78 -12.27 -10.50
N ASP A 127 -8.65 -11.29 -10.76
CA ASP A 127 -8.32 -9.87 -10.98
C ASP A 127 -7.54 -9.22 -9.82
N LYS A 128 -7.79 -9.65 -8.57
CA LYS A 128 -7.08 -9.16 -7.39
C LYS A 128 -5.66 -9.73 -7.26
N TYR A 129 -5.33 -10.78 -8.00
CA TYR A 129 -4.04 -11.49 -7.89
C TYR A 129 -3.31 -11.61 -9.24
N SER A 130 -3.82 -10.96 -10.29
CA SER A 130 -3.30 -11.00 -11.65
C SER A 130 -2.62 -9.68 -12.05
N ASN A 131 -1.89 -9.68 -13.18
CA ASN A 131 -1.27 -8.49 -13.76
C ASN A 131 -0.43 -7.68 -12.73
N ILE A 132 -0.67 -6.36 -12.63
CA ILE A 132 0.05 -5.46 -11.73
C ILE A 132 -0.24 -5.71 -10.24
N ASN A 133 -1.33 -6.42 -9.91
CA ASN A 133 -1.70 -6.75 -8.52
C ASN A 133 -0.86 -7.86 -7.92
N ARG A 134 0.02 -8.50 -8.71
CA ARG A 134 0.93 -9.54 -8.22
C ARG A 134 1.91 -9.03 -7.17
N LEU A 135 2.37 -7.77 -7.28
CA LEU A 135 3.29 -7.13 -6.32
C LEU A 135 2.55 -6.04 -5.52
N ARG A 136 2.12 -6.41 -4.32
CA ARG A 136 1.32 -5.52 -3.45
C ARG A 136 1.62 -5.66 -1.96
N GLY A 137 2.54 -6.55 -1.57
CA GLY A 137 2.96 -6.72 -0.18
C GLY A 137 4.02 -5.70 0.17
N ILE A 138 3.66 -4.70 0.98
CA ILE A 138 4.60 -3.71 1.50
C ILE A 138 5.18 -4.26 2.81
N VAL A 139 6.50 -4.39 2.87
CA VAL A 139 7.21 -4.90 4.05
C VAL A 139 8.07 -3.78 4.63
N GLY A 140 7.93 -3.56 5.95
CA GLY A 140 8.79 -2.72 6.75
C GLY A 140 8.71 -1.24 6.41
N GLU A 141 7.53 -0.69 6.10
CA GLU A 141 7.39 0.77 5.96
C GLU A 141 7.74 1.43 7.30
N THR A 142 8.90 2.08 7.34
CA THR A 142 9.50 2.58 8.56
C THR A 142 9.39 4.10 8.65
N PHE A 143 8.93 4.58 9.79
CA PHE A 143 8.82 6.01 10.08
C PHE A 143 8.98 6.29 11.58
N ARG A 144 9.31 7.54 11.89
CA ARG A 144 9.25 8.05 13.26
C ARG A 144 7.81 8.46 13.57
N ILE A 145 7.34 8.12 14.77
CA ILE A 145 5.99 8.51 15.23
C ILE A 145 5.81 10.03 15.05
N PRO A 146 4.79 10.46 14.30
CA PRO A 146 4.58 11.87 13.98
C PRO A 146 4.28 12.75 15.20
N THR A 147 4.15 14.05 14.94
CA THR A 147 3.67 15.00 15.93
C THR A 147 2.26 14.65 16.38
N LEU A 148 1.93 15.00 17.63
CA LEU A 148 0.55 14.95 18.07
C LEU A 148 -0.30 15.81 17.15
N THR A 149 -1.28 15.18 16.51
CA THR A 149 -2.25 15.87 15.68
C THR A 149 -3.56 15.93 16.46
N PRO A 150 -4.05 17.13 16.82
CA PRO A 150 -5.36 17.27 17.45
C PRO A 150 -6.42 16.72 16.49
N ASN A 151 -7.19 15.70 16.91
CA ASN A 151 -8.31 15.20 16.13
C ASN A 151 -9.62 15.74 16.70
N ARG A 152 -10.28 16.61 15.93
CA ARG A 152 -11.51 17.28 16.36
C ARG A 152 -12.79 16.54 15.95
N ILE A 153 -12.72 15.53 15.08
CA ILE A 153 -13.86 14.64 14.77
C ILE A 153 -14.23 13.81 16.00
N SER A 154 -13.21 13.43 16.77
CA SER A 154 -13.35 12.48 17.87
C SER A 154 -13.14 13.11 19.24
N GLY A 155 -12.50 14.28 19.35
CA GLY A 155 -12.15 14.88 20.65
C GLY A 155 -10.94 14.21 21.31
N GLY A 156 -10.20 13.39 20.55
CA GLY A 156 -9.03 12.65 20.99
C GLY A 156 -7.76 13.20 20.37
N ALA A 157 -6.62 12.86 20.95
CA ALA A 157 -5.32 13.25 20.44
C ALA A 157 -4.49 11.99 20.14
N GLY A 158 -3.87 11.94 18.97
CA GLY A 158 -3.02 10.84 18.53
C GLY A 158 -2.00 11.30 17.50
N ALA A 159 -0.92 10.54 17.32
CA ALA A 159 0.04 10.80 16.25
C ALA A 159 -0.46 10.14 14.97
N ILE A 160 -0.91 10.93 14.00
CA ILE A 160 -1.56 10.43 12.78
C ILE A 160 -0.51 10.13 11.73
N TYR A 161 -0.59 8.96 11.14
CA TYR A 161 0.28 8.54 10.04
C TYR A 161 -0.55 7.94 8.92
N LEU A 162 -0.33 8.41 7.70
CA LEU A 162 -0.96 7.88 6.49
C LEU A 162 0.06 7.01 5.76
N LEU A 163 -0.24 5.71 5.65
CA LEU A 163 0.62 4.74 4.98
C LEU A 163 0.96 5.20 3.56
N GLN A 164 2.18 4.97 3.11
CA GLN A 164 2.68 5.53 1.86
C GLN A 164 1.87 5.01 0.67
N PHE A 165 1.68 3.70 0.58
CA PHE A 165 0.87 3.05 -0.45
C PHE A 165 -0.54 2.77 0.06
N GLY A 166 -1.53 2.89 -0.81
CA GLY A 166 -2.92 2.59 -0.50
C GLY A 166 -3.81 2.70 -1.74
N PRO A 167 -5.11 2.34 -1.63
CA PRO A 167 -5.79 1.85 -0.43
C PRO A 167 -5.21 0.53 0.11
N VAL A 168 -5.42 0.25 1.38
CA VAL A 168 -4.87 -0.90 2.09
C VAL A 168 -5.91 -2.00 2.16
N TYR A 169 -5.50 -3.23 1.83
CA TYR A 169 -6.27 -4.42 2.14
C TYR A 169 -6.18 -4.69 3.63
N ASN A 170 -7.32 -4.66 4.31
CA ASN A 170 -7.40 -4.99 5.71
C ASN A 170 -8.82 -5.43 6.06
N LYS A 171 -8.94 -6.48 6.88
CA LYS A 171 -10.21 -7.07 7.29
C LYS A 171 -10.24 -7.19 8.80
N PHE A 172 -11.19 -6.51 9.43
CA PHE A 172 -11.37 -6.62 10.88
C PHE A 172 -12.08 -7.93 11.24
N VAL A 173 -11.46 -8.71 12.12
CA VAL A 173 -12.05 -9.92 12.69
C VAL A 173 -12.07 -9.75 14.21
N GLY A 174 -13.22 -9.29 14.74
CA GLY A 174 -13.34 -8.91 16.14
C GLY A 174 -12.43 -7.71 16.46
N THR A 175 -11.45 -7.92 17.34
CA THR A 175 -10.46 -6.90 17.75
C THR A 175 -9.12 -7.01 17.03
N GLN A 176 -9.05 -7.79 15.94
CA GLN A 176 -7.83 -8.00 15.16
C GLN A 176 -7.92 -7.35 13.79
N ASP A 177 -6.78 -6.88 13.29
CA ASP A 177 -6.55 -6.42 11.93
C ASP A 177 -5.59 -7.37 11.18
N ARG A 178 -5.34 -7.07 9.90
CA ARG A 178 -4.47 -7.87 9.01
C ARG A 178 -3.12 -7.22 8.74
N ILE A 179 -2.87 -6.02 9.27
CA ILE A 179 -1.55 -5.39 9.18
C ILE A 179 -0.68 -5.85 10.35
N THR A 180 0.63 -5.78 10.17
CA THR A 180 1.58 -6.00 11.26
C THR A 180 2.32 -4.72 11.55
N VAL A 181 2.13 -4.18 12.76
CA VAL A 181 2.85 -3.00 13.24
C VAL A 181 3.87 -3.47 14.29
N LYS A 182 5.15 -3.19 14.04
CA LYS A 182 6.28 -3.64 14.87
C LYS A 182 7.31 -2.54 15.03
N GLY A 183 8.15 -2.64 16.06
CA GLY A 183 9.27 -1.73 16.28
C GLY A 183 10.50 -2.09 15.46
N ALA A 184 11.61 -1.43 15.79
CA ALA A 184 12.93 -1.84 15.34
C ALA A 184 13.24 -3.29 15.73
N SER A 185 14.06 -3.96 14.93
CA SER A 185 14.57 -5.30 15.23
C SER A 185 15.41 -5.25 16.51
N LEU A 186 15.18 -6.20 17.41
CA LEU A 186 15.93 -6.39 18.64
C LEU A 186 17.31 -6.96 18.33
N GLU A 187 18.26 -6.69 19.21
CA GLU A 187 19.62 -7.23 19.18
C GLU A 187 19.65 -8.66 19.70
N ARG A 188 20.34 -9.54 18.97
CA ARG A 188 20.44 -10.96 19.30
C ARG A 188 21.57 -11.23 20.29
N THR A 189 21.31 -12.12 21.23
CA THR A 189 22.35 -12.83 22.00
C THR A 189 22.13 -14.34 21.91
N ILE A 190 23.20 -15.10 21.66
CA ILE A 190 23.12 -16.57 21.63
C ILE A 190 23.52 -17.10 23.01
N GLN A 191 22.62 -17.83 23.65
CA GLN A 191 22.82 -18.36 25.00
C GLN A 191 22.21 -19.77 25.10
N SER A 192 22.78 -20.62 25.95
CA SER A 192 22.18 -21.92 26.28
C SER A 192 21.07 -21.75 27.32
N SER A 193 19.94 -22.41 27.09
CA SER A 193 18.83 -22.55 28.05
C SER A 193 19.00 -23.72 29.02
N GLN A 194 20.04 -24.54 28.82
CA GLN A 194 20.35 -25.69 29.68
C GLN A 194 21.43 -25.33 30.70
N ALA A 195 21.24 -25.79 31.93
CA ALA A 195 22.25 -25.70 32.97
C ALA A 195 23.41 -26.65 32.64
N ASP A 196 24.65 -26.19 32.83
CA ASP A 196 25.85 -27.03 32.78
C ASP A 196 26.75 -26.77 34.00
N LEU A 197 27.88 -27.47 34.09
CA LEU A 197 28.81 -27.34 35.22
C LEU A 197 29.42 -25.94 35.35
N ASN A 198 29.54 -25.19 34.25
CA ASN A 198 30.10 -23.84 34.20
C ASN A 198 29.02 -22.76 34.36
N ARG A 199 27.76 -23.09 34.08
CA ARG A 199 26.58 -22.24 34.20
C ARG A 199 25.43 -23.05 34.83
N PRO A 200 25.44 -23.21 36.16
CA PRO A 200 24.39 -23.95 36.87
C PRO A 200 23.03 -23.22 36.84
N ASP A 201 23.04 -21.90 36.61
CA ASP A 201 21.85 -21.09 36.39
C ASP A 201 21.79 -20.60 34.92
N PRO A 202 20.95 -21.22 34.07
CA PRO A 202 20.83 -20.85 32.67
C PRO A 202 19.93 -19.62 32.46
N THR A 203 19.62 -18.83 33.50
CA THR A 203 18.83 -17.59 33.36
C THR A 203 19.43 -16.69 32.27
N PRO A 204 18.65 -16.27 31.26
CA PRO A 204 19.12 -15.39 30.20
C PRO A 204 19.66 -14.08 30.75
N THR A 205 20.82 -13.67 30.24
CA THR A 205 21.42 -12.38 30.60
C THR A 205 21.19 -11.37 29.48
N LEU A 206 20.31 -10.41 29.71
CA LEU A 206 19.91 -9.38 28.73
C LEU A 206 20.07 -8.01 29.38
N ARG A 207 20.64 -7.04 28.65
CA ARG A 207 20.99 -5.72 29.21
C ARG A 207 19.82 -4.76 29.23
N ASN A 208 18.93 -4.85 28.24
CA ASN A 208 17.83 -3.92 28.05
C ASN A 208 16.69 -4.53 27.23
N ASP A 209 15.56 -3.82 27.17
CA ASP A 209 14.34 -4.20 26.45
C ASP A 209 14.50 -4.39 24.92
N ASN A 210 15.66 -4.03 24.37
CA ASN A 210 15.97 -4.14 22.94
C ASN A 210 16.85 -5.33 22.61
N GLU A 211 17.13 -6.20 23.58
CA GLU A 211 17.85 -7.46 23.38
C GLU A 211 16.92 -8.67 23.55
N TYR A 212 17.22 -9.74 22.84
CA TYR A 212 16.64 -11.06 23.07
C TYR A 212 17.75 -12.13 23.11
N ALA A 213 17.49 -13.23 23.81
CA ALA A 213 18.35 -14.40 23.83
C ALA A 213 17.69 -15.55 23.07
N ILE A 214 18.46 -16.30 22.29
CA ILE A 214 17.98 -17.48 21.58
C ILE A 214 18.89 -18.68 21.83
N ASP A 215 18.26 -19.83 22.04
CA ASP A 215 18.87 -21.16 22.11
C ASP A 215 18.31 -22.00 20.95
N TYR A 216 19.11 -22.15 19.90
CA TYR A 216 18.74 -22.93 18.71
C TYR A 216 18.64 -24.42 18.98
N ASP A 217 19.43 -24.95 19.91
CA ASP A 217 19.51 -26.40 20.14
C ASP A 217 18.28 -26.89 20.91
N ASN A 218 17.70 -26.02 21.75
CA ASN A 218 16.50 -26.32 22.54
C ASN A 218 15.24 -25.60 22.06
N ASN A 219 15.31 -24.84 20.96
CA ASN A 219 14.22 -24.03 20.40
C ASN A 219 13.57 -23.10 21.45
N ARG A 220 14.41 -22.36 22.18
CA ARG A 220 13.97 -21.44 23.25
C ARG A 220 14.39 -20.02 22.93
N ILE A 221 13.55 -19.06 23.31
CA ILE A 221 13.81 -17.63 23.18
C ILE A 221 13.48 -16.94 24.50
N ALA A 222 14.23 -15.91 24.87
CA ALA A 222 13.96 -15.11 26.04
C ALA A 222 14.06 -13.62 25.72
N PHE A 223 13.34 -12.82 26.49
CA PHE A 223 13.26 -11.37 26.37
C PHE A 223 13.62 -10.71 27.69
N ALA A 224 14.12 -9.48 27.65
CA ALA A 224 14.52 -8.78 28.86
C ALA A 224 13.31 -8.60 29.78
N ALA A 225 13.48 -8.91 31.07
CA ALA A 225 12.42 -8.74 32.06
C ALA A 225 12.12 -7.26 32.29
N ARG A 226 10.84 -6.97 32.55
CA ARG A 226 10.35 -5.62 32.78
C ARG A 226 9.37 -5.66 33.95
N SER A 227 9.55 -4.75 34.91
CA SER A 227 8.67 -4.65 36.08
C SER A 227 7.24 -4.31 35.67
N ASP A 228 6.28 -4.91 36.38
CA ASP A 228 4.84 -4.79 36.15
C ASP A 228 4.26 -3.43 36.60
N GLN A 229 4.92 -2.72 37.53
CA GLN A 229 4.66 -1.35 37.99
C GLN A 229 3.19 -0.85 37.99
N GLY A 230 2.22 -1.73 38.24
CA GLY A 230 0.79 -1.40 38.18
C GLY A 230 0.28 -0.97 36.79
N ARG A 231 0.96 -1.36 35.70
CA ARG A 231 0.57 -1.01 34.34
C ARG A 231 -0.78 -1.64 33.97
N SER A 232 -1.56 -0.88 33.19
CA SER A 232 -2.84 -1.36 32.67
C SER A 232 -2.71 -2.59 31.77
N ARG A 233 -1.53 -2.78 31.15
CA ARG A 233 -1.16 -3.97 30.37
C ARG A 233 0.21 -4.49 30.83
N PRO A 234 0.25 -5.42 31.80
CA PRO A 234 1.50 -5.98 32.31
C PRO A 234 2.01 -7.10 31.40
N TYR A 235 2.04 -6.86 30.08
CA TYR A 235 2.55 -7.80 29.10
C TYR A 235 3.03 -7.08 27.84
N ARG A 236 3.89 -7.74 27.07
CA ARG A 236 4.41 -7.29 25.77
C ARG A 236 4.30 -8.41 24.76
N ASP A 237 3.90 -8.05 23.55
CA ASP A 237 3.93 -8.98 22.42
C ASP A 237 5.17 -8.75 21.57
N PHE A 238 5.78 -9.84 21.11
CA PHE A 238 6.92 -9.82 20.20
C PHE A 238 6.57 -10.54 18.92
N GLN A 239 6.82 -9.88 17.79
CA GLN A 239 6.72 -10.48 16.46
C GLN A 239 8.05 -11.13 16.13
N VAL A 240 7.99 -12.41 15.74
CA VAL A 240 9.16 -13.17 15.31
C VAL A 240 8.94 -13.60 13.86
N SER A 241 9.89 -13.31 12.99
CA SER A 241 10.01 -13.88 11.65
C SER A 241 11.20 -14.82 11.64
N VAL A 242 11.06 -16.03 11.09
CA VAL A 242 12.17 -16.99 11.00
C VAL A 242 12.17 -17.67 9.64
N THR A 243 13.35 -18.05 9.19
CA THR A 243 13.50 -19.04 8.11
C THR A 243 13.72 -20.42 8.73
N TYR A 244 13.07 -21.44 8.18
CA TYR A 244 13.19 -22.81 8.66
C TYR A 244 13.32 -23.81 7.51
N TYR A 245 13.92 -24.95 7.83
CA TYR A 245 14.05 -26.10 6.95
C TYR A 245 12.86 -27.04 7.11
N TYR A 246 12.31 -27.51 5.99
CA TYR A 246 11.29 -28.54 5.97
C TYR A 246 11.56 -29.55 4.86
N GLU A 247 11.13 -30.80 5.06
CA GLU A 247 11.18 -31.84 4.05
C GLU A 247 9.81 -32.01 3.42
N ALA A 248 9.75 -32.01 2.08
CA ALA A 248 8.54 -32.33 1.33
C ALA A 248 8.91 -33.27 0.18
N GLY A 249 8.34 -34.49 0.19
CA GLY A 249 8.66 -35.50 -0.82
C GLY A 249 10.15 -35.86 -0.87
N ASN A 250 10.79 -36.02 0.29
CA ASN A 250 12.23 -36.28 0.47
C ASN A 250 13.17 -35.19 -0.06
N ILE A 251 12.66 -33.97 -0.29
CA ILE A 251 13.46 -32.80 -0.67
C ILE A 251 13.43 -31.80 0.47
N VAL A 252 14.61 -31.41 0.95
CA VAL A 252 14.76 -30.31 1.91
C VAL A 252 14.52 -28.98 1.21
N ARG A 253 13.61 -28.20 1.76
CA ARG A 253 13.20 -26.87 1.29
C ARG A 253 13.32 -25.88 2.45
N ILE A 254 13.31 -24.59 2.13
CA ILE A 254 13.26 -23.52 3.13
C ILE A 254 11.99 -22.71 2.98
N ARG A 255 11.50 -22.16 4.09
CA ARG A 255 10.41 -21.20 4.10
C ARG A 255 10.67 -20.14 5.15
N THR A 256 10.38 -18.89 4.83
CA THR A 256 10.30 -17.80 5.81
C THR A 256 8.86 -17.64 6.25
N ALA A 257 8.64 -17.62 7.57
CA ALA A 257 7.32 -17.45 8.15
C ALA A 257 7.37 -16.49 9.32
N ASN A 258 6.31 -15.70 9.45
CA ASN A 258 6.01 -14.99 10.67
C ASN A 258 5.38 -15.96 11.66
N LEU A 259 6.01 -16.14 12.82
CA LEU A 259 5.46 -16.93 13.90
C LEU A 259 4.29 -16.18 14.55
N LYS A 260 3.45 -16.93 15.26
CA LYS A 260 2.48 -16.32 16.18
C LYS A 260 3.22 -15.40 17.15
N PRO A 261 2.69 -14.20 17.46
CA PRO A 261 3.32 -13.31 18.43
C PRO A 261 3.56 -14.01 19.76
N ILE A 262 4.73 -13.80 20.35
CA ILE A 262 5.10 -14.32 21.66
C ILE A 262 4.73 -13.27 22.71
N THR A 263 3.80 -13.61 23.59
CA THR A 263 3.40 -12.75 24.70
C THR A 263 4.29 -13.02 25.91
N VAL A 264 4.95 -11.98 26.41
CA VAL A 264 5.79 -12.01 27.60
C VAL A 264 5.14 -11.16 28.68
N LEU A 265 4.88 -11.76 29.85
CA LEU A 265 4.35 -11.03 30.98
C LEU A 265 5.43 -10.12 31.58
N ASP A 266 5.05 -8.89 31.90
CA ASP A 266 5.87 -8.06 32.76
C ASP A 266 5.82 -8.66 34.17
N SER A 267 6.98 -8.82 34.79
CA SER A 267 7.09 -9.36 36.14
C SER A 267 8.37 -8.86 36.80
N ASN A 268 8.39 -8.88 38.13
CA ASN A 268 9.59 -8.57 38.90
C ASN A 268 10.57 -9.77 38.98
N LEU A 269 10.31 -10.83 38.20
CA LEU A 269 11.18 -12.00 38.11
C LEU A 269 12.22 -11.80 36.99
N PRO A 270 13.37 -12.51 37.06
CA PRO A 270 14.34 -12.53 35.98
C PRO A 270 13.73 -12.98 34.65
N SER A 271 14.42 -12.66 33.54
CA SER A 271 14.07 -13.15 32.22
C SER A 271 13.91 -14.67 32.22
N ALA A 272 12.89 -15.17 31.53
CA ALA A 272 12.60 -16.60 31.44
C ALA A 272 12.65 -17.09 30.00
N TRP A 273 13.09 -18.32 29.81
CA TRP A 273 13.10 -19.00 28.52
C TRP A 273 11.68 -19.44 28.12
N VAL A 274 11.17 -18.86 27.05
CA VAL A 274 9.89 -19.23 26.44
C VAL A 274 10.16 -20.18 25.28
N PRO A 275 9.38 -21.27 25.13
CA PRO A 275 9.54 -22.14 23.97
C PRO A 275 9.14 -21.40 22.70
N ILE A 276 9.88 -21.64 21.62
CA ILE A 276 9.46 -21.32 20.26
C ILE A 276 8.51 -22.44 19.81
N ASP A 277 7.40 -22.61 20.55
CA ASP A 277 6.45 -23.73 20.40
C ASP A 277 5.57 -23.60 19.15
N TYR A 278 5.66 -22.48 18.44
CA TYR A 278 5.00 -22.35 17.15
C TYR A 278 5.81 -23.07 16.08
N ARG A 279 5.53 -24.37 15.91
CA ARG A 279 5.89 -25.03 14.65
C ARG A 279 5.22 -24.24 13.53
N PRO A 280 5.98 -23.78 12.53
CA PRO A 280 5.38 -23.07 11.40
C PRO A 280 4.32 -23.96 10.76
N THR A 281 3.24 -23.36 10.24
CA THR A 281 2.19 -24.12 9.56
C THR A 281 2.79 -24.87 8.38
N LEU A 282 2.87 -26.18 8.53
CA LEU A 282 3.32 -27.12 7.51
C LEU A 282 2.11 -27.61 6.72
N ASN A 283 2.28 -27.77 5.41
CA ASN A 283 1.29 -28.43 4.57
C ASN A 283 1.28 -29.93 4.85
N ALA A 284 0.22 -30.62 4.44
CA ALA A 284 0.15 -32.07 4.54
C ALA A 284 1.33 -32.71 3.77
N GLY A 285 2.09 -33.58 4.45
CA GLY A 285 3.28 -34.24 3.88
C GLY A 285 4.59 -33.44 4.01
N GLU A 286 4.58 -32.30 4.70
CA GLU A 286 5.79 -31.56 5.06
C GLU A 286 6.26 -31.94 6.48
N ASN A 287 7.57 -32.13 6.68
CA ASN A 287 8.18 -32.39 7.99
C ASN A 287 9.11 -31.24 8.39
N PHE A 288 8.97 -30.71 9.61
CA PHE A 288 9.88 -29.68 10.13
C PHE A 288 11.25 -30.29 10.46
N LEU A 289 12.33 -29.67 9.98
CA LEU A 289 13.70 -30.13 10.23
C LEU A 289 14.46 -29.25 11.23
N GLY A 290 14.09 -27.97 11.36
CA GLY A 290 14.73 -27.04 12.28
C GLY A 290 14.71 -25.60 11.77
N TYR A 291 15.00 -24.65 12.67
CA TYR A 291 15.18 -23.26 12.30
C TYR A 291 16.56 -23.04 11.67
N ARG A 292 16.61 -22.18 10.65
CA ARG A 292 17.88 -21.70 10.11
C ARG A 292 18.49 -20.73 11.11
N ARG A 293 19.70 -21.06 11.60
CA ARG A 293 20.41 -20.20 12.54
C ARG A 293 20.61 -18.80 11.95
N GLU A 294 20.47 -17.80 12.81
CA GLU A 294 20.65 -16.37 12.51
C GLU A 294 19.69 -15.77 11.48
N SER A 295 18.66 -16.51 11.06
CA SER A 295 17.65 -16.03 10.11
C SER A 295 16.49 -15.28 10.77
N GLU A 296 16.45 -15.30 12.10
CA GLU A 296 15.35 -14.71 12.85
C GLU A 296 15.41 -13.19 12.91
N GLU A 297 14.25 -12.57 12.70
CA GLU A 297 14.00 -11.16 12.97
C GLU A 297 12.98 -11.07 14.10
N VAL A 298 13.39 -10.48 15.22
CA VAL A 298 12.55 -10.31 16.40
C VAL A 298 12.32 -8.83 16.61
N SER A 299 11.06 -8.42 16.74
CA SER A 299 10.70 -7.02 17.03
C SER A 299 9.59 -6.98 18.08
N ARG A 300 9.56 -5.92 18.88
CA ARG A 300 8.40 -5.67 19.73
C ARG A 300 7.20 -5.30 18.87
N LYS A 301 6.07 -5.98 19.06
CA LYS A 301 4.83 -5.75 18.32
C LYS A 301 4.06 -4.60 18.95
N PHE A 302 3.46 -3.74 18.13
CA PHE A 302 2.52 -2.74 18.63
C PHE A 302 1.16 -3.40 18.91
N THR A 303 0.53 -3.01 20.02
CA THR A 303 -0.80 -3.46 20.37
C THR A 303 -1.85 -2.62 19.67
N LEU A 304 -2.77 -3.28 18.98
CA LEU A 304 -3.97 -2.65 18.44
C LEU A 304 -4.93 -2.36 19.60
N ILE A 305 -5.13 -1.08 19.92
CA ILE A 305 -6.00 -0.66 21.02
C ILE A 305 -7.41 -0.31 20.56
N GLN A 306 -7.56 -0.02 19.27
CA GLN A 306 -8.85 0.29 18.67
C GLN A 306 -8.92 -0.23 17.24
N ALA A 307 -9.63 -1.36 17.07
CA ALA A 307 -9.93 -1.94 15.75
C ALA A 307 -11.06 -1.19 15.02
N SER A 308 -11.85 -0.38 15.73
CA SER A 308 -12.88 0.46 15.11
C SER A 308 -12.31 1.83 14.70
N PRO A 309 -12.64 2.34 13.52
CA PRO A 309 -12.14 3.64 13.06
C PRO A 309 -12.47 4.78 14.03
N VAL A 310 -11.47 5.58 14.36
CA VAL A 310 -11.64 6.81 15.18
C VAL A 310 -12.61 7.79 14.51
N ALA A 311 -12.61 7.84 13.17
CA ALA A 311 -13.52 8.70 12.42
C ALA A 311 -15.02 8.39 12.65
N THR A 312 -15.37 7.17 13.10
CA THR A 312 -16.76 6.75 13.30
C THR A 312 -17.15 6.56 14.76
N THR A 313 -16.21 6.14 15.61
CA THR A 313 -16.49 5.73 17.00
C THR A 313 -16.10 6.76 18.05
N GLY A 314 -15.49 7.87 17.63
CA GLY A 314 -14.94 8.84 18.56
C GLY A 314 -13.53 8.46 19.00
N PRO A 315 -13.00 9.10 20.05
CA PRO A 315 -11.58 9.24 20.25
C PRO A 315 -10.99 7.96 20.78
N VAL A 316 -9.70 7.75 20.51
CA VAL A 316 -8.95 6.69 21.18
C VAL A 316 -8.81 7.06 22.65
N ASN A 317 -9.77 6.64 23.45
CA ASN A 317 -9.76 6.77 24.89
C ASN A 317 -9.07 5.53 25.46
N GLY A 318 -7.85 5.69 25.98
CA GLY A 318 -7.15 4.60 26.66
C GLY A 318 -5.76 4.24 26.10
N TRP A 319 -5.02 5.21 25.55
CA TRP A 319 -3.57 5.07 25.47
C TRP A 319 -3.01 4.74 26.86
N SER A 320 -2.15 3.73 26.94
CA SER A 320 -1.39 3.45 28.15
C SER A 320 -0.05 4.19 28.13
N ASP A 321 0.77 3.97 29.16
CA ASP A 321 2.15 4.45 29.21
C ASP A 321 3.09 3.65 28.27
N ASP A 322 2.54 2.71 27.48
CA ASP A 322 3.30 1.94 26.50
C ASP A 322 3.34 2.64 25.12
N PRO A 323 4.53 3.04 24.62
CA PRO A 323 4.65 3.67 23.29
C PRO A 323 4.31 2.74 22.13
N TYR A 324 4.23 1.41 22.35
CA TYR A 324 3.94 0.41 21.34
C TYR A 324 2.43 0.19 21.17
N GLU A 325 1.67 1.25 20.92
CA GLU A 325 0.23 1.18 20.74
C GLU A 325 -0.22 1.94 19.49
N TYR A 326 -1.22 1.39 18.81
CA TYR A 326 -1.82 2.01 17.63
C TYR A 326 -3.32 1.69 17.51
N GLY A 327 -3.99 2.42 16.62
CA GLY A 327 -5.38 2.22 16.24
C GLY A 327 -5.62 2.65 14.80
N TRP A 328 -6.81 2.32 14.29
CA TRP A 328 -7.24 2.73 12.95
C TRP A 328 -7.95 4.08 13.00
N PHE A 329 -7.52 5.02 12.16
CA PHE A 329 -8.20 6.30 12.01
C PHE A 329 -9.22 6.26 10.87
N SER A 330 -8.80 5.81 9.68
CA SER A 330 -9.65 5.76 8.50
C SER A 330 -10.75 4.70 8.62
N PRO A 331 -11.97 4.95 8.12
CA PRO A 331 -13.04 3.97 8.11
C PRO A 331 -12.71 2.72 7.27
N GLN A 332 -13.39 1.62 7.59
CA GLN A 332 -13.50 0.46 6.71
C GLN A 332 -14.47 0.78 5.57
N TYR A 333 -14.02 0.54 4.34
CA TYR A 333 -14.87 0.55 3.16
C TYR A 333 -15.07 -0.90 2.69
N GLY A 334 -16.31 -1.26 2.39
CA GLY A 334 -16.66 -2.65 2.10
C GLY A 334 -16.31 -3.58 3.26
N THR A 335 -15.81 -4.77 2.95
CA THR A 335 -15.44 -5.80 3.93
C THR A 335 -13.95 -5.90 4.19
N ASP A 336 -13.12 -5.33 3.31
CA ASP A 336 -11.69 -5.66 3.23
C ASP A 336 -10.77 -4.50 2.80
N ALA A 337 -11.25 -3.24 2.78
CA ALA A 337 -10.43 -2.08 2.41
C ALA A 337 -10.45 -0.92 3.41
N ASN A 338 -9.32 -0.20 3.51
CA ASN A 338 -9.17 1.08 4.22
C ASN A 338 -8.31 2.06 3.42
N ALA A 339 -8.39 3.35 3.73
CA ALA A 339 -7.48 4.35 3.14
C ALA A 339 -6.03 4.25 3.66
N GLY A 340 -5.80 3.52 4.76
CA GLY A 340 -4.47 3.36 5.36
C GLY A 340 -4.08 4.48 6.33
N VAL A 341 -5.04 5.12 7.00
CA VAL A 341 -4.75 6.14 8.03
C VAL A 341 -4.71 5.45 9.40
N LEU A 342 -3.55 5.49 10.04
CA LEU A 342 -3.30 4.96 11.37
C LEU A 342 -3.14 6.10 12.39
N VAL A 343 -3.40 5.78 13.65
CA VAL A 343 -3.14 6.66 14.78
C VAL A 343 -2.27 5.91 15.80
N PHE A 344 -1.22 6.57 16.28
CA PHE A 344 -0.24 6.02 17.21
C PHE A 344 -0.27 6.74 18.55
N ASN A 345 0.19 6.04 19.59
CA ASN A 345 0.39 6.64 20.90
C ASN A 345 1.39 7.81 20.81
N PRO A 346 0.98 9.05 21.15
CA PRO A 346 1.83 10.24 21.01
C PRO A 346 3.13 10.17 21.82
N ILE A 347 3.16 9.42 22.93
CA ILE A 347 4.35 9.30 23.77
C ILE A 347 5.52 8.65 23.00
N GLY A 348 5.23 7.84 21.97
CA GLY A 348 6.21 7.21 21.11
C GLY A 348 7.08 8.19 20.32
N ARG A 349 6.61 9.43 20.06
CA ARG A 349 7.38 10.45 19.32
C ARG A 349 8.72 10.80 19.97
N ASN A 350 8.68 10.94 21.29
CA ASN A 350 9.83 11.34 22.10
C ASN A 350 10.50 10.15 22.79
N ALA A 351 9.97 8.94 22.60
CA ALA A 351 10.59 7.74 23.09
C ALA A 351 11.93 7.47 22.37
N THR A 352 12.86 6.87 23.10
CA THR A 352 14.15 6.42 22.58
C THR A 352 14.36 4.96 22.95
N ILE A 353 15.00 4.23 22.07
CA ILE A 353 15.35 2.83 22.20
C ILE A 353 16.84 2.77 22.55
N GLN A 354 17.20 2.17 23.68
CA GLN A 354 18.60 1.97 24.06
C GLN A 354 19.17 0.77 23.30
N THR A 355 20.06 0.97 22.34
CA THR A 355 20.77 -0.11 21.63
C THR A 355 22.19 -0.26 22.18
N SER A 356 22.90 -1.31 21.78
CA SER A 356 24.33 -1.49 22.10
C SER A 356 25.21 -0.33 21.63
N THR A 357 24.75 0.39 20.60
CA THR A 357 25.42 1.55 20.00
C THR A 357 24.98 2.91 20.58
N GLY A 358 24.02 2.92 21.51
CA GLY A 358 23.52 4.11 22.19
C GLY A 358 22.01 4.36 22.00
N PRO A 359 21.50 5.52 22.41
CA PRO A 359 20.08 5.86 22.22
C PRO A 359 19.76 6.06 20.73
N SER A 360 18.79 5.31 20.23
CA SER A 360 18.24 5.40 18.87
C SER A 360 16.81 5.95 18.90
N PRO A 361 16.34 6.68 17.86
CA PRO A 361 14.96 7.13 17.79
C PRO A 361 13.99 5.94 17.80
N PHE A 362 12.84 6.12 18.46
CA PHE A 362 11.74 5.18 18.39
C PHE A 362 11.08 5.20 16.99
N LEU A 363 11.05 4.05 16.34
CA LEU A 363 10.52 3.86 14.99
C LEU A 363 9.40 2.82 15.00
N ALA A 364 8.37 3.05 14.19
CA ALA A 364 7.38 2.06 13.82
C ALA A 364 7.69 1.52 12.43
N ARG A 365 7.43 0.23 12.23
CA ARG A 365 7.50 -0.49 10.96
C ARG A 365 6.14 -1.13 10.70
N VAL A 366 5.59 -0.93 9.52
CA VAL A 366 4.29 -1.48 9.14
C VAL A 366 4.44 -2.40 7.93
N ASP A 367 3.99 -3.63 8.10
CA ASP A 367 3.83 -4.61 7.02
C ASP A 367 2.34 -4.68 6.66
N TYR A 368 2.01 -4.49 5.39
CA TYR A 368 0.62 -4.43 4.91
C TYR A 368 0.52 -4.77 3.42
N ILE A 369 -0.71 -4.90 2.92
CA ILE A 369 -0.98 -5.24 1.52
C ILE A 369 -1.81 -4.12 0.89
N THR A 370 -1.49 -3.67 -0.32
CA THR A 370 -2.35 -2.74 -1.06
C THR A 370 -3.57 -3.46 -1.61
N TYR A 371 -4.71 -2.78 -1.66
CA TYR A 371 -5.98 -3.37 -2.06
C TYR A 371 -6.00 -3.73 -3.55
N ASP A 372 -5.77 -2.73 -4.40
CA ASP A 372 -5.77 -2.86 -5.85
C ASP A 372 -4.89 -1.75 -6.46
N ASN A 373 -3.87 -2.15 -7.23
CA ASN A 373 -2.90 -1.28 -7.87
C ASN A 373 -3.48 -0.54 -9.10
N HIS A 374 -4.71 -0.86 -9.54
CA HIS A 374 -5.46 -0.05 -10.51
C HIS A 374 -6.12 1.18 -9.88
N ILE A 375 -6.18 1.25 -8.54
CA ILE A 375 -6.60 2.46 -7.86
C ILE A 375 -5.40 3.42 -7.81
N ILE A 376 -5.54 4.54 -8.50
CA ILE A 376 -4.48 5.53 -8.63
C ILE A 376 -4.47 6.42 -7.40
N ARG A 377 -3.28 6.54 -6.80
CA ARG A 377 -2.97 7.46 -5.71
C ARG A 377 -2.27 8.69 -6.28
N ASP A 378 -2.86 9.87 -6.08
CA ASP A 378 -2.26 11.16 -6.45
C ASP A 378 -2.24 12.11 -5.25
N ASP A 379 -1.05 12.58 -4.90
CA ASP A 379 -0.85 13.56 -3.82
C ASP A 379 -0.79 14.96 -4.44
N ARG A 380 -1.68 15.86 -4.03
CA ARG A 380 -1.85 17.21 -4.60
C ARG A 380 -1.97 18.25 -3.51
N GLN A 381 -1.27 19.36 -3.68
CA GLN A 381 -1.41 20.50 -2.79
C GLN A 381 -2.57 21.39 -3.25
N LEU A 382 -3.50 21.67 -2.36
CA LEU A 382 -4.61 22.59 -2.63
C LEU A 382 -4.07 24.02 -2.80
N PRO A 383 -4.52 24.79 -3.81
CA PRO A 383 -4.15 26.19 -3.94
C PRO A 383 -4.47 27.00 -2.68
N THR A 384 -3.67 28.03 -2.41
CA THR A 384 -3.91 28.95 -1.29
C THR A 384 -5.04 29.95 -1.59
N GLU A 385 -5.31 30.19 -2.87
CA GLU A 385 -6.31 31.14 -3.37
C GLU A 385 -7.25 30.46 -4.37
N ALA A 386 -8.47 31.01 -4.51
CA ALA A 386 -9.43 30.52 -5.49
C ALA A 386 -8.96 30.82 -6.93
N PRO A 387 -9.28 29.97 -7.92
CA PRO A 387 -10.09 28.75 -7.82
C PRO A 387 -9.31 27.58 -7.20
N TYR A 388 -9.98 26.83 -6.32
CA TYR A 388 -9.42 25.65 -5.65
C TYR A 388 -9.50 24.39 -6.53
N ASP A 389 -8.90 24.50 -7.71
CA ASP A 389 -8.88 23.46 -8.73
C ASP A 389 -7.59 22.64 -8.64
N LEU A 390 -7.75 21.33 -8.66
CA LEU A 390 -6.70 20.33 -8.64
C LEU A 390 -6.76 19.51 -9.92
N LYS A 391 -5.70 19.60 -10.72
CA LYS A 391 -5.54 18.75 -11.89
C LYS A 391 -4.98 17.39 -11.46
N LEU A 392 -5.71 16.31 -11.67
CA LEU A 392 -5.24 14.95 -11.44
C LEU A 392 -4.24 14.52 -12.52
N SER A 393 -3.42 13.52 -12.21
CA SER A 393 -2.37 13.03 -13.12
C SER A 393 -2.91 12.33 -14.36
N LEU A 394 -4.08 11.72 -14.26
CA LEU A 394 -4.74 11.02 -15.37
C LEU A 394 -6.13 11.63 -15.63
N PRO A 395 -6.56 11.76 -16.90
CA PRO A 395 -7.91 12.15 -17.28
C PRO A 395 -8.86 10.94 -17.31
N GLN A 396 -10.11 11.17 -17.75
CA GLN A 396 -11.12 10.12 -17.95
C GLN A 396 -11.41 9.32 -16.67
N ILE A 397 -11.74 10.03 -15.61
CA ILE A 397 -12.02 9.44 -14.32
C ILE A 397 -13.37 8.70 -14.36
N VAL A 398 -13.47 7.55 -13.71
CA VAL A 398 -14.74 6.80 -13.60
C VAL A 398 -15.51 7.26 -12.38
N THR A 399 -16.82 7.39 -12.54
CA THR A 399 -17.77 7.73 -11.49
C THR A 399 -18.87 6.67 -11.40
N ASN A 400 -19.48 6.52 -10.22
CA ASN A 400 -20.48 5.48 -10.00
C ASN A 400 -21.61 5.58 -11.05
N GLY A 401 -21.94 4.46 -11.68
CA GLY A 401 -22.92 4.37 -12.76
C GLY A 401 -22.34 4.45 -14.18
N ASP A 402 -21.06 4.82 -14.33
CA ASP A 402 -20.38 4.79 -15.63
C ASP A 402 -20.20 3.34 -16.11
N ARG A 403 -20.18 3.15 -17.44
CA ARG A 403 -19.90 1.85 -18.07
C ARG A 403 -18.40 1.68 -18.28
N LEU A 404 -17.88 0.53 -17.84
CA LEU A 404 -16.52 0.08 -18.09
C LEU A 404 -16.39 -0.53 -19.50
N GLU A 405 -15.16 -0.82 -19.92
CA GLU A 405 -14.88 -1.37 -21.26
C GLU A 405 -15.56 -2.72 -21.49
N ASP A 406 -15.70 -3.53 -20.45
CA ASP A 406 -16.39 -4.82 -20.43
C ASP A 406 -17.94 -4.71 -20.37
N GLN A 407 -18.48 -3.48 -20.48
CA GLN A 407 -19.91 -3.16 -20.36
C GLN A 407 -20.50 -3.32 -18.95
N SER A 408 -19.70 -3.67 -17.95
CA SER A 408 -20.15 -3.66 -16.56
C SER A 408 -20.34 -2.22 -16.06
N VAL A 409 -21.12 -2.08 -15.00
CA VAL A 409 -21.36 -0.78 -14.36
C VAL A 409 -20.37 -0.60 -13.24
N TYR A 410 -19.66 0.52 -13.24
CA TYR A 410 -18.76 0.89 -12.16
C TYR A 410 -19.55 1.24 -10.90
N ASP A 411 -19.32 0.50 -9.83
CA ASP A 411 -20.02 0.68 -8.55
C ASP A 411 -19.18 1.39 -7.47
N GLY A 412 -17.90 1.64 -7.73
CA GLY A 412 -17.02 2.41 -6.84
C GLY A 412 -15.63 1.80 -6.70
N LEU A 413 -14.83 2.37 -5.79
CA LEU A 413 -13.44 1.96 -5.60
C LEU A 413 -13.29 0.56 -4.99
N PHE A 414 -14.28 0.11 -4.22
CA PHE A 414 -14.24 -1.10 -3.41
C PHE A 414 -15.41 -2.04 -3.72
N ALA A 415 -15.26 -3.31 -3.38
CA ALA A 415 -16.33 -4.31 -3.48
C ALA A 415 -17.57 -3.87 -2.68
N ASN A 416 -18.75 -3.97 -3.29
CA ASN A 416 -20.07 -3.52 -2.77
C ASN A 416 -20.31 -2.00 -2.73
N GLY A 417 -19.51 -1.24 -3.46
CA GLY A 417 -19.86 0.08 -3.96
C GLY A 417 -19.80 1.25 -2.98
N THR A 418 -19.54 2.42 -3.56
CA THR A 418 -19.17 3.70 -2.92
C THR A 418 -17.93 3.67 -2.01
N PRO A 419 -17.08 4.72 -2.03
CA PRO A 419 -17.15 5.90 -2.89
C PRO A 419 -16.38 5.74 -4.22
N SER A 420 -16.68 6.56 -5.23
CA SER A 420 -15.87 6.65 -6.46
C SER A 420 -14.52 7.36 -6.25
N PHE A 421 -14.43 8.13 -5.17
CA PHE A 421 -13.26 8.92 -4.80
C PHE A 421 -13.05 8.88 -3.30
N LEU A 422 -11.79 8.87 -2.91
CA LEU A 422 -11.39 9.16 -1.55
C LEU A 422 -10.40 10.32 -1.55
N ILE A 423 -10.65 11.31 -0.69
CA ILE A 423 -9.80 12.49 -0.56
C ILE A 423 -9.48 12.67 0.91
N TYR A 424 -8.20 12.58 1.24
CA TYR A 424 -7.70 12.65 2.60
C TYR A 424 -6.72 13.80 2.74
N ASN A 425 -6.85 14.59 3.80
CA ASN A 425 -5.80 15.52 4.17
C ASN A 425 -4.64 14.72 4.79
N THR A 426 -3.47 14.77 4.18
CA THR A 426 -2.29 13.99 4.61
C THR A 426 -1.73 14.44 5.97
N SER A 427 -2.00 15.67 6.39
CA SER A 427 -1.52 16.22 7.66
C SER A 427 -2.43 15.86 8.83
N THR A 428 -3.74 15.78 8.59
CA THR A 428 -4.73 15.48 9.63
C THR A 428 -5.30 14.08 9.56
N GLY A 429 -5.08 13.35 8.46
CA GLY A 429 -5.70 12.04 8.20
C GLY A 429 -7.21 12.10 7.98
N GLU A 430 -7.82 13.29 8.00
CA GLU A 430 -9.27 13.44 7.85
C GLU A 430 -9.72 13.31 6.40
N GLU A 431 -10.82 12.57 6.19
CA GLU A 431 -11.49 12.50 4.90
C GLU A 431 -12.24 13.82 4.63
N LEU A 432 -12.05 14.40 3.44
CA LEU A 432 -12.67 15.66 3.05
C LEU A 432 -14.21 15.60 3.10
N LYS A 433 -14.80 14.44 2.80
CA LYS A 433 -16.25 14.22 2.91
C LYS A 433 -16.72 14.26 4.38
N ALA A 434 -15.97 13.64 5.29
CA ALA A 434 -16.27 13.69 6.72
C ALA A 434 -16.15 15.12 7.26
N LEU A 435 -15.14 15.87 6.81
CA LEU A 435 -14.98 17.28 7.13
C LEU A 435 -16.15 18.13 6.61
N ALA A 436 -16.60 17.87 5.39
CA ALA A 436 -17.72 18.60 4.80
C ALA A 436 -19.04 18.39 5.54
N ASN A 437 -19.31 17.17 5.98
CA ASN A 437 -20.49 16.87 6.81
C ASN A 437 -20.53 17.75 8.07
N ARG A 438 -19.37 18.07 8.65
CA ARG A 438 -19.24 18.95 9.82
C ARG A 438 -19.33 20.43 9.47
N CYS A 439 -18.68 20.86 8.38
CA CYS A 439 -18.54 22.28 8.05
C CYS A 439 -19.77 22.84 7.34
N ILE A 440 -20.22 22.17 6.28
CA ILE A 440 -21.25 22.69 5.37
C ILE A 440 -22.57 21.92 5.47
N GLY A 441 -22.61 20.83 6.24
CA GLY A 441 -23.77 19.95 6.34
C GLY A 441 -23.78 18.96 5.18
N GLY A 442 -24.12 17.70 5.45
CA GLY A 442 -23.98 16.60 4.48
C GLY A 442 -24.86 16.68 3.21
N SER A 443 -25.65 17.74 3.05
CA SER A 443 -26.41 18.05 1.84
C SER A 443 -25.59 18.74 0.76
N ASP A 444 -24.54 19.46 1.13
CA ASP A 444 -23.70 20.18 0.18
C ASP A 444 -22.61 19.28 -0.41
N VAL A 445 -22.34 19.45 -1.70
CA VAL A 445 -21.31 18.67 -2.39
C VAL A 445 -19.92 19.21 -1.98
N PRO A 446 -19.05 18.39 -1.36
CA PRO A 446 -17.74 18.84 -0.86
C PRO A 446 -16.76 19.22 -1.99
N TYR A 447 -16.93 18.59 -3.15
CA TYR A 447 -16.09 18.78 -4.32
C TYR A 447 -16.81 18.30 -5.58
N THR A 448 -16.48 18.88 -6.72
CA THR A 448 -16.96 18.43 -8.03
C THR A 448 -15.78 17.96 -8.88
N ILE A 449 -15.96 16.88 -9.65
CA ILE A 449 -14.97 16.40 -10.60
C ILE A 449 -15.48 16.66 -12.02
N ASP A 450 -14.63 17.19 -12.90
CA ASP A 450 -14.80 17.04 -14.35
C ASP A 450 -14.09 15.75 -14.76
N PRO A 451 -14.83 14.65 -15.05
CA PRO A 451 -14.23 13.35 -15.32
C PRO A 451 -13.37 13.36 -16.59
N LYS A 452 -13.74 14.15 -17.60
CA LYS A 452 -13.03 14.19 -18.89
C LYS A 452 -11.67 14.82 -18.74
N SER A 453 -11.60 15.96 -18.04
CA SER A 453 -10.33 16.63 -17.81
C SER A 453 -9.58 16.07 -16.61
N GLY A 454 -10.23 15.39 -15.66
CA GLY A 454 -9.62 15.03 -14.38
C GLY A 454 -9.35 16.25 -13.50
N THR A 455 -10.21 17.27 -13.57
CA THR A 455 -10.09 18.49 -12.74
C THR A 455 -11.05 18.40 -11.57
N LEU A 456 -10.49 18.27 -10.36
CA LEU A 456 -11.21 18.25 -9.10
C LEU A 456 -11.30 19.68 -8.55
N ARG A 457 -12.51 20.19 -8.32
CA ARG A 457 -12.75 21.48 -7.70
C ARG A 457 -13.28 21.28 -6.28
N VAL A 458 -12.54 21.77 -5.28
CA VAL A 458 -12.98 21.74 -3.88
C VAL A 458 -13.92 22.91 -3.62
N ASN A 459 -14.99 22.67 -2.85
CA ASN A 459 -15.99 23.69 -2.55
C ASN A 459 -15.39 24.83 -1.71
N GLN A 460 -15.48 26.07 -2.20
CA GLN A 460 -15.02 27.28 -1.51
C GLN A 460 -15.62 27.39 -0.10
N VAL A 461 -16.92 27.12 0.05
CA VAL A 461 -17.64 27.24 1.34
C VAL A 461 -17.07 26.26 2.35
N LEU A 462 -16.68 25.05 1.90
CA LEU A 462 -15.99 24.09 2.75
C LEU A 462 -14.67 24.66 3.28
N ILE A 463 -13.86 25.23 2.40
CA ILE A 463 -12.54 25.75 2.74
C ILE A 463 -12.64 26.91 3.73
N ASP A 464 -13.55 27.85 3.48
CA ASP A 464 -13.71 29.02 4.36
C ASP A 464 -14.28 28.61 5.73
N LYS A 465 -15.24 27.69 5.79
CA LYS A 465 -15.76 27.18 7.06
C LYS A 465 -14.77 26.29 7.81
N ALA A 466 -14.02 25.43 7.12
CA ALA A 466 -12.95 24.64 7.72
C ALA A 466 -11.90 25.57 8.35
N THR A 467 -11.50 26.62 7.63
CA THR A 467 -10.57 27.64 8.14
C THR A 467 -11.11 28.30 9.41
N ALA A 468 -12.40 28.64 9.45
CA ALA A 468 -13.05 29.20 10.64
C ALA A 468 -13.07 28.24 11.85
N LEU A 469 -13.04 26.93 11.61
CA LEU A 469 -12.91 25.89 12.64
C LEU A 469 -11.45 25.59 13.04
N GLY A 470 -10.48 26.33 12.49
CA GLY A 470 -9.05 26.14 12.72
C GLY A 470 -8.44 25.02 11.86
N GLU A 471 -9.16 24.53 10.85
CA GLU A 471 -8.67 23.56 9.89
C GLU A 471 -8.30 24.27 8.58
N ASN A 472 -7.01 24.58 8.44
CA ASN A 472 -6.55 25.24 7.23
C ASN A 472 -6.42 24.25 6.07
N LEU A 473 -7.43 24.24 5.18
CA LEU A 473 -7.36 23.51 3.92
C LEU A 473 -6.55 24.26 2.85
N LYS A 474 -6.37 25.59 2.98
CA LYS A 474 -5.62 26.40 1.99
C LYS A 474 -4.15 26.00 2.04
N GLY A 475 -3.60 25.52 0.93
CA GLY A 475 -2.23 24.99 0.89
C GLY A 475 -2.08 23.57 1.45
N ALA A 476 -3.18 22.90 1.84
CA ALA A 476 -3.11 21.55 2.42
C ALA A 476 -2.73 20.50 1.37
N ASN A 477 -1.95 19.51 1.79
CA ASN A 477 -1.60 18.36 0.96
C ASN A 477 -2.71 17.31 1.05
N LEU A 478 -3.36 17.03 -0.06
CA LEU A 478 -4.44 16.06 -0.19
C LEU A 478 -3.95 14.81 -0.91
N ARG A 479 -4.27 13.63 -0.38
CA ARG A 479 -4.14 12.36 -1.07
C ARG A 479 -5.47 11.98 -1.68
N ILE A 480 -5.45 11.69 -2.97
CA ILE A 480 -6.65 11.40 -3.76
C ILE A 480 -6.53 9.99 -4.32
N PHE A 481 -7.53 9.15 -4.08
CA PHE A 481 -7.66 7.83 -4.69
C PHE A 481 -8.80 7.83 -5.69
N TYR A 482 -8.54 7.33 -6.91
CA TYR A 482 -9.51 7.30 -8.00
C TYR A 482 -9.18 6.18 -9.02
N ARG A 483 -10.13 5.86 -9.89
CA ARG A 483 -9.93 5.00 -11.06
C ARG A 483 -10.19 5.75 -12.36
N THR A 484 -9.61 5.28 -13.45
CA THR A 484 -9.82 5.82 -14.80
C THR A 484 -10.59 4.83 -15.67
N GLN A 485 -11.24 5.34 -16.71
CA GLN A 485 -12.05 4.52 -17.62
C GLN A 485 -11.22 3.51 -18.40
N LYS A 486 -9.93 3.82 -18.54
CA LYS A 486 -8.90 2.91 -19.06
C LYS A 486 -8.24 2.19 -17.90
N GLU A 487 -7.75 0.98 -18.18
CA GLU A 487 -6.99 0.15 -17.24
C GLU A 487 -5.57 0.73 -17.03
N HIS A 488 -5.50 1.88 -16.37
CA HIS A 488 -4.27 2.35 -15.78
C HIS A 488 -4.08 1.68 -14.43
N GLY A 489 -2.84 1.33 -14.15
CA GLY A 489 -2.45 0.99 -12.80
C GLY A 489 -0.96 1.16 -12.60
N MET A 490 -0.57 1.08 -11.33
CA MET A 490 0.76 1.47 -10.89
C MET A 490 1.33 0.39 -9.99
N GLN A 491 2.42 -0.21 -10.44
CA GLN A 491 3.21 -1.14 -9.65
C GLN A 491 4.54 -0.48 -9.30
N VAL A 492 4.94 -0.62 -8.03
CA VAL A 492 6.26 -0.22 -7.56
C VAL A 492 6.98 -1.48 -7.10
N GLN A 493 8.24 -1.62 -7.49
CA GLN A 493 9.07 -2.74 -7.11
C GLN A 493 10.24 -2.23 -6.28
N LYS A 494 10.54 -2.93 -5.19
CA LYS A 494 11.70 -2.65 -4.36
C LYS A 494 12.32 -3.96 -3.91
N ALA A 495 13.56 -4.16 -4.35
CA ALA A 495 14.44 -5.22 -3.88
C ALA A 495 14.61 -5.15 -2.36
N HIS A 496 14.85 -6.29 -1.75
CA HIS A 496 15.02 -6.36 -0.31
C HIS A 496 16.29 -5.64 0.15
N SER A 497 16.21 -4.99 1.31
CA SER A 497 17.32 -4.16 1.79
C SER A 497 18.57 -4.96 2.17
N HIS A 498 18.42 -6.21 2.62
CA HIS A 498 19.53 -7.05 3.11
C HIS A 498 19.35 -8.50 2.71
N TYR A 499 20.19 -9.00 1.82
CA TYR A 499 20.07 -10.39 1.38
C TYR A 499 20.99 -11.34 2.16
N THR A 500 20.52 -12.57 2.40
CA THR A 500 21.30 -13.68 2.95
C THR A 500 21.59 -14.73 1.88
N GLU A 501 22.78 -15.33 1.87
CA GLU A 501 23.10 -16.35 0.87
C GLU A 501 22.24 -17.61 1.10
N GLY A 502 21.48 -18.06 0.11
CA GLY A 502 20.68 -19.28 0.15
C GLY A 502 21.56 -20.54 0.11
N ALA A 503 20.99 -21.69 0.48
CA ALA A 503 21.73 -22.96 0.43
C ALA A 503 22.04 -23.36 -1.02
N ASP A 504 23.27 -23.84 -1.24
CA ASP A 504 23.93 -24.17 -2.54
C ASP A 504 23.27 -25.31 -3.34
N THR A 505 22.12 -25.85 -2.89
CA THR A 505 21.42 -26.94 -3.58
C THR A 505 20.39 -26.39 -4.57
N ALA A 506 20.84 -26.27 -5.82
CA ALA A 506 20.16 -25.76 -7.01
C ALA A 506 18.73 -26.30 -7.27
N THR A 507 17.73 -25.69 -6.64
CA THR A 507 16.39 -25.52 -7.23
C THR A 507 15.88 -24.13 -6.86
N ALA A 508 15.24 -23.41 -7.79
CA ALA A 508 14.65 -22.07 -7.54
C ALA A 508 13.57 -22.06 -6.42
N ASP A 509 13.20 -23.23 -5.91
CA ASP A 509 12.23 -23.45 -4.83
C ASP A 509 12.86 -23.35 -3.41
N THR A 510 14.15 -23.01 -3.29
CA THR A 510 14.89 -22.90 -2.00
C THR A 510 15.39 -21.49 -1.69
N LEU A 511 14.89 -20.45 -2.36
CA LEU A 511 15.21 -19.04 -2.06
C LEU A 511 13.97 -18.32 -1.54
N THR A 512 14.13 -17.40 -0.60
CA THR A 512 13.07 -16.45 -0.21
C THR A 512 13.37 -15.05 -0.75
N TYR A 513 12.44 -14.10 -0.64
CA TYR A 513 12.69 -12.72 -1.10
C TYR A 513 13.82 -12.02 -0.34
N LYS A 514 14.29 -12.62 0.77
CA LYS A 514 15.45 -12.18 1.55
C LYS A 514 16.74 -12.92 1.17
N ASP A 515 16.71 -13.88 0.23
CA ASP A 515 17.88 -14.69 -0.10
C ASP A 515 18.48 -14.33 -1.47
N PHE A 516 19.78 -14.61 -1.64
CA PHE A 516 20.47 -14.62 -2.94
C PHE A 516 21.18 -15.94 -3.15
N LEU A 517 21.37 -16.38 -4.39
CA LEU A 517 22.12 -17.60 -4.72
C LEU A 517 23.43 -17.24 -5.42
N VAL A 518 24.53 -17.80 -4.95
CA VAL A 518 25.81 -17.76 -5.65
C VAL A 518 25.93 -19.03 -6.49
N GLY A 519 25.94 -18.89 -7.82
CA GLY A 519 25.93 -20.01 -8.75
C GLY A 519 26.82 -19.79 -9.97
N GLY A 520 27.06 -20.82 -10.75
CA GLY A 520 27.90 -20.73 -11.94
C GLY A 520 28.11 -22.08 -12.61
N GLY A 521 28.64 -22.07 -13.84
CA GLY A 521 28.89 -23.28 -14.61
C GLY A 521 29.91 -24.23 -13.95
N ALA A 522 30.19 -25.36 -14.60
CA ALA A 522 31.02 -26.46 -14.07
C ALA A 522 32.44 -26.06 -13.56
N SER A 523 32.90 -24.85 -13.82
CA SER A 523 34.19 -24.28 -13.38
C SER A 523 34.11 -23.41 -12.12
N GLY A 524 32.96 -23.31 -11.46
CA GLY A 524 32.77 -22.59 -10.18
C GLY A 524 31.71 -21.48 -10.24
N ALA A 525 31.43 -20.89 -9.08
CA ALA A 525 30.49 -19.79 -8.95
C ALA A 525 30.97 -18.56 -9.73
N THR A 526 30.15 -18.09 -10.67
CA THR A 526 30.47 -16.96 -11.58
C THR A 526 29.40 -15.89 -11.58
N ARG A 527 28.26 -16.13 -10.92
CA ARG A 527 27.08 -15.28 -10.95
C ARG A 527 26.38 -15.28 -9.60
N ILE A 528 25.75 -14.14 -9.29
CA ILE A 528 24.85 -14.01 -8.15
C ILE A 528 23.45 -13.84 -8.73
N TYR A 529 22.52 -14.65 -8.23
CA TYR A 529 21.12 -14.65 -8.62
C TYR A 529 20.32 -14.06 -7.47
N PHE A 530 19.64 -12.96 -7.78
CA PHE A 530 18.63 -12.40 -6.90
C PHE A 530 17.26 -12.84 -7.38
N PRO A 531 16.33 -13.01 -6.45
CA PRO A 531 14.95 -13.16 -6.80
C PRO A 531 14.31 -11.85 -7.26
#